data_AF-A0A218KPM8-F1
#
_entry.id   AF-A0A218KPM8-F1
#
_cell.length_a   1.000
_cell.length_b   1.000
_cell.length_c   1.000
_cell.angle_alpha   90.00
_cell.angle_beta   90.00
_cell.angle_gamma   90.00
#
_symmetry.space_group_name_H-M   'P 1'
#
loop_
_entity.id
_entity.type
_entity.pdbx_description
1 polymer ?
#
loop_
_entity_poly.entity_id
_entity_poly.type
_entity_poly.pdbx_seq_one_letter_code
_entity_poly.pdbx_strand_id
1 'polypeptide(L)'
;MTLKIINSEERVKLVTGVKIVIFGPYGIGKTSLLKTLNEPTLCLDFEAGLLAVQEWKGDSISLRTWNQARDIACLIGGPNPALKSDSAYSQRHYEHVSSKYNELLPELSKYRCIFIDSITVASRLCLLWAKMQPEAFSERNGKQDMRAAYGLLAQEMMAWLNQFQHIPNKDIVTVGTLGQYLDDFNRPTWLPQCEGAKTASEIPGIVDEVISMVAIKKEDGTEKRSFVCHTINNWGYPAKDRSGSLDMVEEPHLGQLLTKIKTKALSTSTQFTAHN
;
A
#
# COMPACT_ATOMS: atom_id res chain seq x y z
N MET A 1 -22.37 3.22 13.55
CA MET A 1 -22.08 1.89 14.14
C MET A 1 -22.13 2.01 15.65
N THR A 2 -22.79 1.09 16.35
CA THR A 2 -22.80 1.01 17.82
C THR A 2 -21.48 0.44 18.31
N LEU A 3 -20.85 1.09 19.30
CA LEU A 3 -19.66 0.55 19.99
C LEU A 3 -20.06 -0.75 20.69
N LYS A 4 -19.52 -1.89 20.23
CA LYS A 4 -19.74 -3.23 20.82
C LYS A 4 -18.39 -3.81 21.23
N ILE A 5 -18.29 -4.28 22.47
CA ILE A 5 -17.15 -5.11 22.90
C ILE A 5 -17.34 -6.49 22.23
N ILE A 6 -16.34 -6.92 21.47
CA ILE A 6 -16.28 -8.27 20.91
C ILE A 6 -15.29 -9.13 21.69
N ASN A 7 -15.62 -10.40 21.89
CA ASN A 7 -14.73 -11.34 22.58
C ASN A 7 -13.63 -11.88 21.64
N SER A 8 -12.70 -12.68 22.18
CA SER A 8 -11.58 -13.24 21.43
C SER A 8 -12.02 -14.10 20.23
N GLU A 9 -13.09 -14.88 20.37
CA GLU A 9 -13.61 -15.76 19.32
C GLU A 9 -14.29 -14.95 18.20
N GLU A 10 -15.09 -13.95 18.56
CA GLU A 10 -15.71 -13.03 17.61
C GLU A 10 -14.65 -12.24 16.84
N ARG A 11 -13.58 -11.79 17.51
CA ARG A 11 -12.46 -11.06 16.89
C ARG A 11 -11.74 -11.89 15.83
N VAL A 12 -11.52 -13.17 16.09
CA VAL A 12 -10.84 -14.09 15.16
C VAL A 12 -11.68 -14.35 13.90
N LYS A 13 -13.01 -14.34 14.03
CA LYS A 13 -13.94 -14.51 12.90
C LYS A 13 -13.99 -13.27 11.99
N LEU A 14 -13.48 -12.12 12.43
CA LEU A 14 -13.36 -10.94 11.57
C LEU A 14 -12.24 -11.17 10.56
N VAL A 15 -12.61 -11.32 9.28
CA VAL A 15 -11.66 -11.46 8.17
C VAL A 15 -10.97 -10.11 7.92
N THR A 16 -9.86 -9.86 8.59
CA THR A 16 -9.03 -8.68 8.28
C THR A 16 -8.17 -8.98 7.07
N GLY A 17 -8.25 -8.16 6.03
CA GLY A 17 -7.34 -8.26 4.89
C GLY A 17 -5.95 -7.73 5.25
N VAL A 18 -4.91 -8.30 4.65
CA VAL A 18 -3.51 -7.95 4.93
C VAL A 18 -3.14 -6.65 4.23
N LYS A 19 -2.52 -5.70 4.93
CA LYS A 19 -1.96 -4.49 4.32
C LYS A 19 -0.46 -4.65 4.17
N ILE A 20 0.02 -4.73 2.93
CA ILE A 20 1.41 -4.99 2.61
C ILE A 20 1.94 -3.96 1.63
N VAL A 21 3.16 -3.50 1.88
CA VAL A 21 3.95 -2.74 0.89
C VAL A 21 5.19 -3.53 0.50
N ILE A 22 5.52 -3.53 -0.79
CA ILE A 22 6.68 -4.21 -1.34
C ILE A 22 7.53 -3.20 -2.11
N PHE A 23 8.73 -2.96 -1.60
CA PHE A 23 9.72 -2.10 -2.25
C PHE A 23 10.76 -2.93 -2.98
N GLY A 24 11.15 -2.49 -4.17
CA GLY A 24 12.24 -3.14 -4.91
C GLY A 24 12.81 -2.25 -6.00
N PRO A 25 14.05 -2.49 -6.44
CA PRO A 25 14.67 -1.69 -7.48
C PRO A 25 13.91 -1.79 -8.81
N TYR A 26 14.22 -0.90 -9.76
CA TYR A 26 13.67 -0.98 -11.11
C TYR A 26 14.03 -2.34 -11.75
N GLY A 27 13.10 -2.91 -12.52
CA GLY A 27 13.32 -4.17 -13.25
C GLY A 27 13.29 -5.45 -12.42
N ILE A 28 13.20 -5.41 -11.07
CA ILE A 28 13.18 -6.63 -10.23
C ILE A 28 11.91 -7.49 -10.41
N GLY A 29 10.89 -6.95 -11.07
CA GLY A 29 9.64 -7.65 -11.37
C GLY A 29 8.55 -7.48 -10.31
N LYS A 30 8.42 -6.30 -9.71
CA LYS A 30 7.35 -5.98 -8.73
C LYS A 30 5.95 -6.23 -9.32
N THR A 31 5.67 -5.70 -10.50
CA THR A 31 4.38 -5.90 -11.20
C THR A 31 4.11 -7.37 -11.52
N SER A 32 5.16 -8.19 -11.75
CA SER A 32 5.01 -9.63 -12.02
C SER A 32 4.43 -10.42 -10.85
N LEU A 33 4.41 -9.85 -9.63
CA LEU A 33 3.77 -10.45 -8.47
C LEU A 33 2.27 -10.64 -8.65
N LEU A 34 1.61 -9.86 -9.52
CA LEU A 34 0.22 -10.06 -9.92
C LEU A 34 -0.05 -11.49 -10.42
N LYS A 35 0.92 -12.10 -11.13
CA LYS A 35 0.81 -13.47 -11.65
C LYS A 35 0.81 -14.54 -10.54
N THR A 36 1.21 -14.19 -9.32
CA THR A 36 1.35 -15.11 -8.20
C THR A 36 0.20 -15.02 -7.19
N LEU A 37 -0.79 -14.15 -7.46
CA LEU A 37 -1.99 -13.99 -6.64
C LEU A 37 -3.07 -14.98 -7.08
N ASN A 38 -3.73 -15.61 -6.11
CA ASN A 38 -4.80 -16.58 -6.36
C ASN A 38 -6.21 -15.98 -6.22
N GLU A 39 -6.31 -14.81 -5.60
CA GLU A 39 -7.57 -14.14 -5.28
C GLU A 39 -8.00 -13.20 -6.42
N PRO A 40 -9.33 -12.99 -6.64
CA PRO A 40 -9.81 -11.97 -7.55
C PRO A 40 -9.20 -10.60 -7.20
N THR A 41 -8.39 -10.07 -8.12
CA THR A 41 -7.53 -8.91 -7.88
C THR A 41 -7.86 -7.80 -8.86
N LEU A 42 -7.98 -6.58 -8.33
CA LEU A 42 -8.04 -5.35 -9.12
C LEU A 42 -6.69 -4.63 -9.03
N CYS A 43 -6.06 -4.36 -10.18
CA CYS A 43 -4.86 -3.54 -10.24
C CYS A 43 -5.21 -2.06 -10.45
N LEU A 44 -4.79 -1.20 -9.53
CA LEU A 44 -4.81 0.25 -9.66
C LEU A 44 -3.48 0.69 -10.29
N ASP A 45 -3.54 0.96 -11.59
CA ASP A 45 -2.39 1.19 -12.46
C ASP A 45 -2.08 2.69 -12.59
N PHE A 46 -1.14 3.16 -11.77
CA PHE A 46 -0.57 4.51 -11.82
C PHE A 46 0.63 4.60 -12.75
N GLU A 47 1.45 3.56 -12.71
CA GLU A 47 2.63 3.37 -13.54
C GLU A 47 2.17 2.59 -14.76
N ALA A 48 2.43 2.99 -16.01
CA ALA A 48 1.97 2.23 -17.19
C ALA A 48 2.73 0.89 -17.38
N GLY A 49 2.92 0.13 -16.28
CA GLY A 49 3.80 -1.03 -16.10
C GLY A 49 3.14 -2.36 -16.42
N LEU A 50 1.84 -2.37 -16.77
CA LEU A 50 1.13 -3.60 -17.15
C LEU A 50 1.71 -4.29 -18.40
N LEU A 51 2.59 -3.63 -19.15
CA LEU A 51 3.35 -4.24 -20.24
C LEU A 51 4.09 -5.53 -19.81
N ALA A 52 4.58 -5.59 -18.56
CA ALA A 52 5.30 -6.75 -18.04
C ALA A 52 4.39 -7.95 -17.70
N VAL A 53 3.06 -7.77 -17.72
CA VAL A 53 2.08 -8.76 -17.28
C VAL A 53 0.91 -8.91 -18.26
N GLN A 54 1.15 -8.78 -19.57
CA GLN A 54 0.10 -8.93 -20.59
C GLN A 54 -0.67 -10.26 -20.54
N GLU A 55 -0.05 -11.33 -20.02
CA GLU A 55 -0.68 -12.64 -19.85
C GLU A 55 -1.56 -12.75 -18.58
N TRP A 56 -1.48 -11.78 -17.68
CA TRP A 56 -2.27 -11.77 -16.45
C TRP A 56 -3.72 -11.44 -16.77
N LYS A 57 -4.64 -12.30 -16.30
CA LYS A 57 -6.07 -12.24 -16.64
C LYS A 57 -6.91 -11.40 -15.67
N GLY A 58 -6.26 -10.64 -14.78
CA GLY A 58 -6.98 -9.81 -13.82
C GLY A 58 -7.38 -8.46 -14.41
N ASP A 59 -8.28 -7.78 -13.71
CA ASP A 59 -8.81 -6.49 -14.13
C ASP A 59 -7.91 -5.35 -13.64
N SER A 60 -7.89 -4.24 -14.38
CA SER A 60 -7.14 -3.05 -13.99
C SER A 60 -7.90 -1.75 -14.28
N ILE A 61 -7.54 -0.70 -13.53
CA ILE A 61 -8.00 0.67 -13.74
C ILE A 61 -6.77 1.57 -13.83
N SER A 62 -6.65 2.31 -14.94
CA SER A 62 -5.58 3.29 -15.09
C SER A 62 -5.92 4.61 -14.40
N LEU A 63 -5.01 5.10 -13.56
CA LEU A 63 -5.16 6.31 -12.76
C LEU A 63 -4.09 7.32 -13.18
N ARG A 64 -4.51 8.51 -13.65
CA ARG A 64 -3.59 9.53 -14.18
C ARG A 64 -3.57 10.83 -13.39
N THR A 65 -4.48 10.98 -12.43
CA THR A 65 -4.58 12.18 -11.60
C THR A 65 -4.71 11.80 -10.13
N TRP A 66 -4.28 12.71 -9.24
CA TRP A 66 -4.46 12.52 -7.80
C TRP A 66 -5.95 12.44 -7.42
N ASN A 67 -6.83 13.19 -8.09
CA ASN A 67 -8.27 13.12 -7.86
C ASN A 67 -8.82 11.71 -8.13
N GLN A 68 -8.45 11.08 -9.24
CA GLN A 68 -8.86 9.70 -9.52
C GLN A 68 -8.35 8.72 -8.44
N ALA A 69 -7.13 8.93 -7.94
CA ALA A 69 -6.55 8.14 -6.86
C ALA A 69 -7.36 8.26 -5.55
N ARG A 70 -7.84 9.46 -5.23
CA ARG A 70 -8.71 9.70 -4.08
C ARG A 70 -10.11 9.14 -4.28
N ASP A 71 -10.68 9.35 -5.47
CA ASP A 71 -12.03 8.88 -5.81
C ASP A 71 -12.11 7.36 -5.68
N ILE A 72 -11.15 6.61 -6.26
CA ILE A 72 -11.16 5.15 -6.21
C ILE A 72 -10.92 4.62 -4.78
N ALA A 73 -10.04 5.25 -4.00
CA ALA A 73 -9.82 4.87 -2.60
C ALA A 73 -11.07 5.12 -1.74
N CYS A 74 -11.81 6.21 -2.02
CA CYS A 74 -13.10 6.49 -1.39
C CYS A 74 -14.15 5.46 -1.80
N LEU A 75 -14.22 5.11 -3.09
CA LEU A 75 -15.20 4.16 -3.61
C LEU A 75 -14.99 2.74 -3.06
N ILE A 76 -13.73 2.29 -2.95
CA ILE A 76 -13.39 0.98 -2.38
C ILE A 76 -13.56 0.97 -0.85
N GLY A 77 -13.11 2.03 -0.17
CA GLY A 77 -13.07 2.07 1.29
C GLY A 77 -14.36 2.53 1.97
N GLY A 78 -15.26 3.18 1.23
CA GLY A 78 -16.45 3.81 1.79
C GLY A 78 -16.15 5.14 2.50
N PRO A 79 -17.19 5.76 3.07
CA PRO A 79 -17.06 7.03 3.78
C PRO A 79 -16.38 6.85 5.14
N ASN A 80 -15.51 7.77 5.49
CA ASN A 80 -14.90 7.87 6.81
C ASN A 80 -15.77 8.77 7.73
N PRO A 81 -16.44 8.21 8.75
CA PRO A 81 -17.37 8.96 9.61
C PRO A 81 -16.66 9.97 10.53
N ALA A 82 -15.34 9.91 10.68
CA ALA A 82 -14.58 10.83 11.51
C ALA A 82 -14.27 12.18 10.81
N LEU A 83 -14.52 12.27 9.50
CA LEU A 83 -14.17 13.45 8.70
C LEU A 83 -15.32 14.43 8.55
N LYS A 84 -14.99 15.72 8.40
CA LYS A 84 -15.96 16.77 8.12
C LYS A 84 -16.58 16.57 6.73
N SER A 85 -17.79 17.09 6.54
CA SER A 85 -18.61 16.87 5.34
C SER A 85 -18.01 17.37 4.01
N ASP A 86 -17.01 18.24 4.06
CA ASP A 86 -16.32 18.83 2.90
C ASP A 86 -14.94 18.21 2.64
N SER A 87 -14.48 17.33 3.53
CA SER A 87 -13.17 16.69 3.42
C SER A 87 -13.19 15.53 2.40
N ALA A 88 -12.03 15.22 1.83
CA ALA A 88 -11.83 13.96 1.11
C ALA A 88 -12.22 12.78 2.01
N TYR A 89 -12.79 11.74 1.41
CA TYR A 89 -13.33 10.53 2.08
C TYR A 89 -14.52 10.75 3.02
N SER A 90 -15.09 11.96 3.09
CA SER A 90 -16.34 12.20 3.82
C SER A 90 -17.54 11.47 3.20
N GLN A 91 -18.66 11.44 3.93
CA GLN A 91 -19.94 10.93 3.42
C GLN A 91 -20.34 11.59 2.09
N ARG A 92 -20.22 12.93 2.00
CA ARG A 92 -20.53 13.69 0.79
C ARG A 92 -19.61 13.32 -0.37
N HIS A 93 -18.31 13.13 -0.09
CA HIS A 93 -17.37 12.68 -1.12
C HIS A 93 -17.74 11.30 -1.63
N TYR A 94 -18.06 10.36 -0.73
CA TYR A 94 -18.48 9.01 -1.08
C TYR A 94 -19.75 9.00 -1.95
N GLU A 95 -20.77 9.77 -1.59
CA GLU A 95 -22.00 9.91 -2.38
C GLU A 95 -21.71 10.47 -3.77
N HIS A 96 -20.87 11.50 -3.85
CA HIS A 96 -20.48 12.09 -5.13
C HIS A 96 -19.77 11.08 -6.04
N VAL A 97 -18.75 10.37 -5.54
CA VAL A 97 -18.02 9.39 -6.36
C VAL A 97 -18.85 8.15 -6.67
N SER A 98 -19.73 7.74 -5.77
CA SER A 98 -20.67 6.63 -6.01
C SER A 98 -21.67 6.97 -7.11
N SER A 99 -22.13 8.22 -7.18
CA SER A 99 -22.97 8.69 -8.28
C SER A 99 -22.19 8.82 -9.60
N LYS A 100 -20.94 9.31 -9.54
CA LYS A 100 -20.08 9.51 -10.71
C LYS A 100 -19.61 8.19 -11.34
N TYR A 101 -19.39 7.17 -10.52
CA TYR A 101 -18.89 5.84 -10.91
C TYR A 101 -19.89 4.74 -10.55
N ASN A 102 -21.18 5.00 -10.78
CA ASN A 102 -22.29 4.11 -10.41
C ASN A 102 -22.20 2.70 -11.03
N GLU A 103 -21.65 2.58 -12.24
CA GLU A 103 -21.45 1.29 -12.92
C GLU A 103 -20.25 0.50 -12.35
N LEU A 104 -19.25 1.20 -11.84
CA LEU A 104 -18.04 0.58 -11.28
C LEU A 104 -18.27 0.05 -9.86
N LEU A 105 -19.10 0.74 -9.08
CA LEU A 105 -19.30 0.44 -7.65
C LEU A 105 -19.72 -1.03 -7.38
N PRO A 106 -20.68 -1.64 -8.10
CA PRO A 106 -21.05 -3.04 -7.88
C PRO A 106 -19.91 -4.02 -8.15
N GLU A 107 -19.10 -3.76 -9.19
CA GLU A 107 -17.98 -4.60 -9.62
C GLU A 107 -16.87 -4.65 -8.56
N LEU A 108 -16.66 -3.58 -7.80
CA LEU A 108 -15.58 -3.52 -6.79
C LEU A 108 -15.73 -4.54 -5.66
N SER A 109 -16.95 -5.03 -5.42
CA SER A 109 -17.24 -6.01 -4.39
C SER A 109 -16.60 -7.37 -4.66
N LYS A 110 -16.45 -7.76 -5.94
CA LYS A 110 -15.92 -9.07 -6.36
C LYS A 110 -14.43 -9.25 -6.06
N TYR A 111 -13.67 -8.17 -5.99
CA TYR A 111 -12.22 -8.23 -5.75
C TYR A 111 -11.91 -8.41 -4.26
N ARG A 112 -11.13 -9.44 -3.95
CA ARG A 112 -10.62 -9.73 -2.61
C ARG A 112 -9.27 -9.07 -2.35
N CYS A 113 -8.54 -8.74 -3.42
CA CYS A 113 -7.25 -8.06 -3.35
C CYS A 113 -7.26 -6.79 -4.22
N ILE A 114 -6.70 -5.71 -3.68
CA ILE A 114 -6.39 -4.48 -4.42
C ILE A 114 -4.88 -4.38 -4.53
N PHE A 115 -4.38 -4.36 -5.77
CA PHE A 115 -2.96 -4.20 -6.05
C PHE A 115 -2.70 -2.78 -6.56
N ILE A 116 -1.79 -2.03 -5.94
CA ILE A 116 -1.50 -0.63 -6.25
C ILE A 116 -0.11 -0.54 -6.86
N ASP A 117 -0.05 -0.21 -8.16
CA ASP A 117 1.20 -0.10 -8.93
C ASP A 117 1.34 1.31 -9.52
N SER A 118 2.04 2.25 -8.89
CA SER A 118 2.84 2.14 -7.67
C SER A 118 2.65 3.35 -6.76
N ILE A 119 2.98 3.20 -5.48
CA ILE A 119 3.00 4.33 -4.52
C ILE A 119 4.00 5.41 -4.92
N THR A 120 5.09 5.02 -5.59
CA THR A 120 6.09 5.95 -6.11
C THR A 120 5.45 6.91 -7.10
N VAL A 121 4.68 6.41 -8.07
CA VAL A 121 3.97 7.27 -9.03
C VAL A 121 2.79 7.99 -8.39
N ALA A 122 2.04 7.34 -7.49
CA ALA A 122 0.95 7.99 -6.76
C ALA A 122 1.43 9.24 -5.99
N SER A 123 2.59 9.14 -5.31
CA SER A 123 3.19 10.28 -4.60
C SER A 123 3.59 11.43 -5.52
N ARG A 124 4.03 11.15 -6.75
CA ARG A 124 4.31 12.17 -7.78
C ARG A 124 3.04 12.88 -8.24
N LEU A 125 1.97 12.13 -8.49
CA LEU A 125 0.68 12.72 -8.84
C LEU A 125 0.15 13.59 -7.70
N CYS A 126 0.30 13.13 -6.45
CA CYS A 126 -0.08 13.90 -5.27
C CYS A 126 0.72 15.21 -5.17
N LEU A 127 2.04 15.17 -5.37
CA LEU A 127 2.87 16.38 -5.31
C LEU A 127 2.52 17.36 -6.42
N LEU A 128 2.28 16.86 -7.65
CA LEU A 128 1.84 17.70 -8.76
C LEU A 128 0.51 18.37 -8.43
N TRP A 129 -0.45 17.63 -7.88
CA TRP A 129 -1.72 18.18 -7.42
C TRP A 129 -1.54 19.21 -6.31
N ALA A 130 -0.72 18.91 -5.30
CA ALA A 130 -0.45 19.78 -4.15
C ALA A 130 0.13 21.12 -4.58
N LYS A 131 1.05 21.11 -5.55
CA LYS A 131 1.66 22.31 -6.15
C LYS A 131 0.66 23.26 -6.83
N MET A 132 -0.50 22.75 -7.23
CA MET A 132 -1.55 23.52 -7.90
C MET A 132 -2.64 24.00 -6.94
N GLN A 133 -2.56 23.66 -5.65
CA GLN A 133 -3.56 24.09 -4.68
C GLN A 133 -3.31 25.52 -4.21
N PRO A 134 -4.36 26.29 -3.86
CA PRO A 134 -4.22 27.66 -3.37
C PRO A 134 -3.25 27.79 -2.18
N GLU A 135 -3.26 26.82 -1.27
CA GLU A 135 -2.42 26.79 -0.06
C GLU A 135 -0.93 26.62 -0.39
N ALA A 136 -0.60 26.19 -1.62
CA ALA A 136 0.77 26.12 -2.12
C ALA A 136 1.25 27.45 -2.73
N PHE A 137 0.56 28.56 -2.53
CA PHE A 137 0.97 29.90 -2.98
C PHE A 137 1.03 30.88 -1.81
N SER A 138 2.06 31.73 -1.77
CA SER A 138 2.20 32.73 -0.73
C SER A 138 1.16 33.83 -0.90
N GLU A 139 0.39 34.11 0.16
CA GLU A 139 -0.54 35.25 0.21
C GLU A 139 0.16 36.59 -0.01
N ARG A 140 1.45 36.71 0.35
CA ARG A 140 2.20 37.97 0.28
C ARG A 140 2.61 38.36 -1.15
N ASN A 141 2.98 37.39 -1.98
CA ASN A 141 3.57 37.67 -3.29
C ASN A 141 3.06 36.79 -4.43
N GLY A 142 2.11 35.88 -4.17
CA GLY A 142 1.54 34.96 -5.16
C GLY A 142 2.50 33.92 -5.72
N LYS A 143 3.74 33.84 -5.23
CA LYS A 143 4.71 32.83 -5.67
C LYS A 143 4.42 31.49 -5.01
N GLN A 144 4.75 30.42 -5.73
CA GLN A 144 4.60 29.06 -5.22
C GLN A 144 5.46 28.85 -3.97
N ASP A 145 4.82 28.41 -2.89
CA ASP A 145 5.44 27.97 -1.64
C ASP A 145 5.60 26.46 -1.66
N MET A 146 6.84 26.03 -1.94
CA MET A 146 7.19 24.61 -1.99
C MET A 146 7.05 23.93 -0.63
N ARG A 147 7.27 24.63 0.48
CA ARG A 147 7.13 24.05 1.82
C ARG A 147 5.67 23.73 2.10
N ALA A 148 4.77 24.64 1.75
CA ALA A 148 3.33 24.42 1.86
C ALA A 148 2.87 23.25 0.96
N ALA A 149 3.36 23.18 -0.28
CA ALA A 149 3.07 22.06 -1.18
C ALA A 149 3.51 20.70 -0.62
N TYR A 150 4.71 20.60 -0.01
CA TYR A 150 5.17 19.39 0.65
C TYR A 150 4.37 19.07 1.93
N GLY A 151 3.86 20.09 2.63
CA GLY A 151 2.94 19.93 3.75
C GLY A 151 1.63 19.26 3.31
N LEU A 152 1.01 19.78 2.24
CA LEU A 152 -0.20 19.20 1.64
C LEU A 152 0.04 17.77 1.13
N LEU A 153 1.15 17.54 0.41
CA LEU A 153 1.53 16.21 -0.07
C LEU A 153 1.53 15.21 1.09
N ALA A 154 2.16 15.56 2.20
CA ALA A 154 2.24 14.67 3.35
C ALA A 154 0.87 14.41 3.97
N GLN A 155 0.01 15.43 4.09
CA GLN A 155 -1.35 15.26 4.60
C GLN A 155 -2.20 14.35 3.70
N GLU A 156 -2.16 14.59 2.40
CA GLU A 156 -2.95 13.85 1.41
C GLU A 156 -2.49 12.40 1.26
N MET A 157 -1.18 12.14 1.17
CA MET A 157 -0.65 10.78 1.09
C MET A 157 -1.00 9.98 2.35
N MET A 158 -0.94 10.61 3.52
CA MET A 158 -1.31 9.96 4.78
C MET A 158 -2.81 9.65 4.84
N ALA A 159 -3.66 10.58 4.42
CA ALA A 159 -5.10 10.34 4.34
C ALA A 159 -5.42 9.18 3.37
N TRP A 160 -4.76 9.14 2.21
CA TRP A 160 -4.92 8.09 1.21
C TRP A 160 -4.46 6.71 1.70
N LEU A 161 -3.29 6.63 2.34
CA LEU A 161 -2.78 5.39 2.92
C LEU A 161 -3.66 4.89 4.07
N ASN A 162 -4.13 5.79 4.95
CA ASN A 162 -5.05 5.44 6.02
C ASN A 162 -6.41 4.96 5.50
N GLN A 163 -6.92 5.56 4.42
CA GLN A 163 -8.14 5.10 3.77
C GLN A 163 -8.01 3.62 3.37
N PHE A 164 -6.89 3.23 2.74
CA PHE A 164 -6.63 1.84 2.38
C PHE A 164 -6.41 0.90 3.58
N GLN A 165 -5.75 1.40 4.63
CA GLN A 165 -5.52 0.65 5.88
C GLN A 165 -6.84 0.18 6.50
N HIS A 166 -7.86 1.05 6.51
CA HIS A 166 -9.13 0.77 7.16
C HIS A 166 -10.13 -0.04 6.32
N ILE A 167 -9.79 -0.39 5.08
CA ILE A 167 -10.69 -1.18 4.22
C ILE A 167 -10.82 -2.60 4.79
N PRO A 168 -12.01 -3.02 5.26
CA PRO A 168 -12.18 -4.34 5.83
C PRO A 168 -12.21 -5.39 4.71
N ASN A 169 -11.89 -6.64 5.07
CA ASN A 169 -12.05 -7.79 4.18
C ASN A 169 -11.35 -7.67 2.81
N LYS A 170 -10.33 -6.82 2.60
CA LYS A 170 -9.57 -6.79 1.35
C LYS A 170 -8.08 -6.73 1.63
N ASP A 171 -7.31 -7.59 0.97
CA ASP A 171 -5.85 -7.44 0.97
C ASP A 171 -5.50 -6.19 0.16
N ILE A 172 -4.63 -5.35 0.70
CA ILE A 172 -4.11 -4.19 -0.02
C ILE A 172 -2.62 -4.43 -0.21
N VAL A 173 -2.23 -4.65 -1.45
CA VAL A 173 -0.86 -4.84 -1.86
C VAL A 173 -0.41 -3.57 -2.57
N THR A 174 0.58 -2.89 -2.01
CA THR A 174 1.17 -1.71 -2.64
C THR A 174 2.58 -2.01 -3.06
N VAL A 175 2.95 -1.68 -4.30
CA VAL A 175 4.35 -1.75 -4.73
C VAL A 175 4.95 -0.37 -4.86
N GLY A 176 6.26 -0.28 -4.65
CA GLY A 176 7.02 0.96 -4.77
C GLY A 176 8.47 0.71 -5.15
N THR A 177 9.15 1.76 -5.59
CA THR A 177 10.57 1.67 -5.90
C THR A 177 11.41 1.74 -4.63
N LEU A 178 12.44 0.90 -4.56
CA LEU A 178 13.52 0.99 -3.59
C LEU A 178 14.74 1.67 -4.24
N GLY A 179 15.17 2.80 -3.68
CA GLY A 179 16.37 3.51 -4.11
C GLY A 179 17.59 3.17 -3.25
N GLN A 180 18.76 3.16 -3.87
CA GLN A 180 20.05 3.12 -3.17
C GLN A 180 20.61 4.53 -3.10
N TYR A 181 20.96 4.97 -1.90
CA TYR A 181 21.56 6.27 -1.63
C TYR A 181 22.87 6.07 -0.88
N LEU A 182 23.70 7.11 -0.83
CA LEU A 182 24.88 7.15 0.03
C LEU A 182 24.55 8.02 1.24
N ASP A 183 24.92 7.54 2.42
CA ASP A 183 24.91 8.38 3.63
C ASP A 183 26.11 9.33 3.65
N ASP A 184 26.21 10.16 4.69
CA ASP A 184 27.30 11.13 4.87
C ASP A 184 28.69 10.49 4.96
N PHE A 185 28.77 9.17 5.15
CA PHE A 185 30.00 8.38 5.22
C PHE A 185 30.22 7.52 3.96
N ASN A 186 29.52 7.81 2.86
CA ASN A 186 29.57 7.03 1.61
C ASN A 186 29.18 5.55 1.76
N ARG A 187 28.35 5.22 2.76
CA ARG A 187 27.81 3.86 2.92
C ARG A 187 26.47 3.76 2.20
N PRO A 188 26.21 2.66 1.48
CA PRO A 188 24.94 2.48 0.81
C PRO A 188 23.81 2.32 1.84
N THR A 189 22.75 3.09 1.67
CA THR A 189 21.49 2.97 2.40
C THR A 189 20.33 2.78 1.43
N TRP A 190 19.31 2.03 1.85
CA TRP A 190 18.17 1.67 1.01
C TRP A 190 16.91 2.34 1.54
N LEU A 191 16.30 3.18 0.72
CA LEU A 191 15.13 3.96 1.11
C LEU A 191 14.00 3.80 0.09
N PRO A 192 12.74 3.71 0.56
CA PRO A 192 11.58 3.82 -0.32
C PRO A 192 11.62 5.12 -1.11
N GLN A 193 11.43 5.03 -2.42
CA GLN A 193 11.32 6.20 -3.27
C GLN A 193 9.86 6.68 -3.29
N CYS A 194 9.57 7.72 -2.51
CA CYS A 194 8.30 8.44 -2.50
C CYS A 194 8.58 9.94 -2.46
N GLU A 195 7.71 10.73 -3.06
CA GLU A 195 7.75 12.18 -2.87
C GLU A 195 7.44 12.52 -1.40
N GLY A 196 8.29 13.33 -0.77
CA GLY A 196 8.18 13.73 0.62
C GLY A 196 8.67 12.66 1.61
N ALA A 197 9.60 13.05 2.50
CA ALA A 197 10.22 12.13 3.47
C ALA A 197 9.21 11.53 4.47
N LYS A 198 8.21 12.32 4.87
CA LYS A 198 7.21 11.90 5.87
C LYS A 198 6.44 10.66 5.43
N THR A 199 5.98 10.64 4.18
CA THR A 199 5.25 9.50 3.60
C THR A 199 6.05 8.21 3.73
N ALA A 200 7.31 8.21 3.27
CA ALA A 200 8.18 7.03 3.35
C ALA A 200 8.43 6.57 4.80
N SER A 201 8.60 7.51 5.73
CA SER A 201 8.88 7.22 7.14
C SER A 201 7.70 6.65 7.92
N GLU A 202 6.46 7.02 7.57
CA GLU A 202 5.27 6.63 8.32
C GLU A 202 4.62 5.34 7.81
N ILE A 203 4.86 4.94 6.55
CA ILE A 203 4.32 3.71 5.95
C ILE A 203 4.48 2.49 6.88
N PRO A 204 5.64 2.21 7.52
CA PRO A 204 5.78 1.08 8.43
C PRO A 204 4.84 1.14 9.65
N GLY A 205 4.35 2.30 10.05
CA GLY A 205 3.32 2.42 11.10
C GLY A 205 1.92 2.03 10.62
N ILE A 206 1.63 2.28 9.35
CA ILE A 206 0.31 2.13 8.71
C ILE A 206 0.04 0.69 8.30
N VAL A 207 0.96 0.08 7.53
CA VAL A 207 0.74 -1.26 6.95
C VAL A 207 1.03 -2.36 7.97
N ASP A 208 0.65 -3.60 7.69
CA ASP A 208 1.04 -4.75 8.50
C ASP A 208 2.47 -5.18 8.13
N GLU A 209 2.72 -5.28 6.83
CA GLU A 209 3.95 -5.85 6.29
C GLU A 209 4.71 -4.84 5.42
N VAL A 210 6.02 -4.72 5.62
CA VAL A 210 6.95 -4.00 4.74
C VAL A 210 7.95 -5.02 4.23
N ILE A 211 7.98 -5.25 2.93
CA ILE A 211 8.83 -6.26 2.31
C ILE A 211 9.79 -5.59 1.32
N SER A 212 11.05 -5.99 1.34
CA SER A 212 12.01 -5.62 0.30
C SER A 212 12.20 -6.78 -0.68
N MET A 213 11.86 -6.57 -1.96
CA MET A 213 12.07 -7.50 -3.06
C MET A 213 13.39 -7.17 -3.75
N VAL A 214 14.40 -8.03 -3.55
CA VAL A 214 15.80 -7.75 -3.92
C VAL A 214 16.47 -8.99 -4.50
N ALA A 215 17.58 -8.81 -5.19
CA ALA A 215 18.45 -9.91 -5.61
C ALA A 215 19.47 -10.20 -4.49
N ILE A 216 19.43 -11.41 -3.94
CA ILE A 216 20.40 -11.87 -2.94
C ILE A 216 21.41 -12.77 -3.64
N LYS A 217 22.69 -12.44 -3.51
CA LYS A 217 23.81 -13.28 -3.96
C LYS A 217 23.95 -14.48 -3.04
N LYS A 218 23.99 -15.67 -3.62
CA LYS A 218 24.32 -16.91 -2.94
C LYS A 218 25.83 -17.17 -2.98
N GLU A 219 26.28 -18.12 -2.15
CA GLU A 219 27.69 -18.54 -2.08
C GLU A 219 28.24 -19.08 -3.41
N ASP A 220 27.37 -19.69 -4.23
CA ASP A 220 27.70 -20.19 -5.56
C ASP A 220 27.83 -19.07 -6.63
N GLY A 221 27.68 -17.80 -6.23
CA GLY A 221 27.73 -16.65 -7.11
C GLY A 221 26.44 -16.36 -7.88
N THR A 222 25.40 -17.19 -7.74
CA THR A 222 24.11 -16.93 -8.37
C THR A 222 23.31 -15.89 -7.60
N GLU A 223 22.55 -15.08 -8.32
CA GLU A 223 21.61 -14.12 -7.71
C GLU A 223 20.20 -14.69 -7.72
N LYS A 224 19.59 -14.77 -6.54
CA LYS A 224 18.19 -15.17 -6.40
C LYS A 224 17.36 -14.00 -5.94
N ARG A 225 16.33 -13.67 -6.72
CA ARG A 225 15.28 -12.75 -6.32
C ARG A 225 14.56 -13.30 -5.09
N SER A 226 14.46 -12.48 -4.05
CA SER A 226 13.97 -12.88 -2.74
C SER A 226 13.20 -11.74 -2.08
N PHE A 227 12.32 -12.08 -1.15
CA PHE A 227 11.70 -11.15 -0.22
C PHE A 227 12.50 -11.12 1.08
N VAL A 228 12.84 -9.92 1.56
CA VAL A 228 13.40 -9.69 2.89
C VAL A 228 12.29 -9.12 3.76
N CYS A 229 11.97 -9.83 4.85
CA CYS A 229 10.75 -9.60 5.63
C CYS A 229 11.03 -9.00 7.02
N HIS A 230 12.23 -9.15 7.56
CA HIS A 230 12.55 -8.76 8.94
C HIS A 230 13.29 -7.42 9.02
N THR A 231 12.90 -6.59 9.99
CA THR A 231 13.55 -5.29 10.25
C THR A 231 15.03 -5.43 10.57
N ILE A 232 15.39 -6.44 11.38
CA ILE A 232 16.78 -6.78 11.66
C ILE A 232 17.22 -7.77 10.58
N ASN A 233 17.95 -7.29 9.58
CA ASN A 233 18.48 -8.10 8.50
C ASN A 233 19.92 -7.69 8.16
N ASN A 234 20.66 -8.59 7.50
CA ASN A 234 22.08 -8.43 7.23
C ASN A 234 22.41 -7.42 6.12
N TRP A 235 21.40 -6.88 5.42
CA TRP A 235 21.59 -6.08 4.22
C TRP A 235 21.14 -4.61 4.39
N GLY A 236 20.53 -4.26 5.51
CA GLY A 236 20.00 -2.91 5.75
C GLY A 236 18.79 -2.56 4.90
N TYR A 237 18.08 -3.56 4.35
CA TYR A 237 16.86 -3.32 3.58
C TYR A 237 15.69 -2.95 4.50
N PRO A 238 14.82 -2.00 4.10
CA PRO A 238 13.64 -1.67 4.88
C PRO A 238 12.67 -2.85 4.86
N ALA A 239 12.36 -3.39 6.02
CA ALA A 239 11.44 -4.51 6.16
C ALA A 239 10.78 -4.53 7.54
N LYS A 240 9.64 -5.20 7.64
CA LYS A 240 8.85 -5.35 8.86
C LYS A 240 7.85 -6.49 8.66
N ASP A 241 7.85 -7.42 9.61
CA ASP A 241 6.83 -8.45 9.75
C ASP A 241 6.04 -8.24 11.04
N ARG A 242 4.80 -7.74 10.92
CA ARG A 242 3.91 -7.56 12.08
C ARG A 242 3.19 -8.86 12.42
N SER A 243 2.95 -9.71 11.42
CA SER A 243 2.33 -11.01 11.63
C SER A 243 3.20 -11.96 12.46
N GLY A 244 4.52 -11.77 12.42
CA GLY A 244 5.53 -12.66 13.00
C GLY A 244 5.54 -14.04 12.34
N SER A 245 4.97 -14.19 11.15
CA SER A 245 4.75 -15.47 10.47
C SER A 245 5.83 -15.78 9.45
N LEU A 246 6.57 -14.78 9.02
CA LEU A 246 7.49 -14.88 7.89
C LEU A 246 8.89 -15.22 8.37
N ASP A 247 9.61 -15.95 7.51
CA ASP A 247 11.05 -16.12 7.67
C ASP A 247 11.77 -14.83 7.22
N MET A 248 13.04 -14.67 7.62
CA MET A 248 13.82 -13.49 7.24
C MET A 248 13.88 -13.30 5.73
N VAL A 249 13.97 -14.42 5.00
CA VAL A 249 14.00 -14.47 3.55
C VAL A 249 12.92 -15.42 3.05
N GLU A 250 12.04 -14.92 2.20
CA GLU A 250 10.96 -15.68 1.57
C GLU A 250 11.14 -15.73 0.05
N GLU A 251 10.52 -16.72 -0.59
CA GLU A 251 10.40 -16.74 -2.04
C GLU A 251 9.54 -15.55 -2.52
N PRO A 252 9.87 -14.90 -3.66
CA PRO A 252 9.09 -13.79 -4.18
C PRO A 252 7.78 -14.25 -4.84
N HIS A 253 6.93 -14.93 -4.06
CA HIS A 253 5.63 -15.45 -4.45
C HIS A 253 4.55 -14.87 -3.53
N LEU A 254 3.85 -13.86 -4.01
CA LEU A 254 2.95 -13.04 -3.18
C LEU A 254 1.74 -13.84 -2.65
N GLY A 255 1.14 -14.72 -3.45
CA GLY A 255 0.01 -15.55 -2.99
C GLY A 255 0.37 -16.49 -1.83
N GLN A 256 1.54 -17.13 -1.89
CA GLN A 256 2.05 -17.98 -0.81
C GLN A 256 2.38 -17.15 0.45
N LEU A 257 3.02 -15.98 0.27
CA LEU A 257 3.32 -15.06 1.37
C LEU A 257 2.05 -14.66 2.13
N LEU A 258 1.02 -14.20 1.41
CA LEU A 258 -0.28 -13.83 1.99
C LEU A 258 -0.96 -15.01 2.68
N THR A 259 -0.86 -16.21 2.09
CA THR A 259 -1.40 -17.45 2.69
C THR A 259 -0.70 -17.77 4.01
N LYS A 260 0.63 -17.64 4.09
CA LYS A 260 1.42 -17.89 5.29
C LYS A 260 1.01 -16.94 6.43
N ILE A 261 0.90 -15.64 6.13
CA ILE A 261 0.46 -14.60 7.07
C ILE A 261 -0.93 -14.93 7.64
N LYS A 262 -1.90 -15.25 6.78
CA LYS A 262 -3.29 -15.53 7.19
C LYS A 262 -3.42 -16.85 7.96
N THR A 263 -2.65 -17.87 7.60
CA THR A 263 -2.72 -19.20 8.25
C THR A 263 -2.26 -19.13 9.70
N LYS A 264 -1.20 -18.37 10.01
CA LYS A 264 -0.75 -18.21 11.40
C LYS A 264 -1.75 -17.42 12.26
N ALA A 265 -2.42 -16.42 11.67
CA ALA A 265 -3.48 -15.70 12.36
C ALA A 265 -4.62 -16.64 12.81
N LEU A 266 -4.96 -17.63 11.96
CA LEU A 266 -5.95 -18.67 12.27
C LEU A 266 -5.42 -19.71 13.27
N SER A 267 -4.18 -20.19 13.15
CA SER A 267 -3.66 -21.23 14.07
C SER A 267 -3.48 -20.74 15.50
N THR A 268 -2.97 -19.51 15.67
CA THR A 268 -2.80 -18.87 16.99
C THR A 268 -4.15 -18.75 17.70
N SER A 269 -5.24 -18.55 16.95
CA SER A 269 -6.58 -18.46 17.52
C SER A 269 -7.12 -19.78 18.09
N THR A 270 -6.76 -20.91 17.47
CA THR A 270 -7.30 -22.24 17.83
C THR A 270 -6.62 -22.80 19.09
N GLN A 271 -5.34 -22.47 19.31
CA GLN A 271 -4.62 -22.90 20.52
C GLN A 271 -5.12 -22.24 21.81
N PHE A 272 -5.59 -20.99 21.74
CA PHE A 272 -6.17 -20.30 22.92
C PHE A 272 -7.55 -20.87 23.32
N THR A 273 -8.33 -21.41 22.39
CA THR A 273 -9.64 -22.03 22.69
C THR A 273 -9.52 -23.44 23.31
N ALA A 274 -8.40 -24.12 23.13
CA ALA A 274 -8.19 -25.48 23.67
C ALA A 274 -7.69 -25.51 25.13
N HIS A 275 -7.36 -24.35 25.72
CA HIS A 275 -6.82 -24.23 27.08
C HIS A 275 -7.75 -23.51 28.06
N ASN A 276 -9.02 -23.29 27.70
CA ASN A 276 -10.06 -22.76 28.58
C ASN A 276 -11.23 -23.73 28.72
#